data_AF-A0A952IXF8-F1
#
_entry.id   AF-A0A952IXF8-F1
#
_cell.length_a   1.000
_cell.length_b   1.000
_cell.length_c   1.000
_cell.angle_alpha   90.00
_cell.angle_beta   90.00
_cell.angle_gamma   90.00
#
_symmetry.space_group_name_H-M   'P 1'
#
loop_
_entity.id
_entity.type
_entity.pdbx_description
1 polymer ?
#
loop_
_entity_poly.entity_id
_entity_poly.type
_entity_poly.pdbx_seq_one_letter_code
_entity_poly.pdbx_strand_id
1 'polypeptide(L)'
;MPVSIEQMVAHIPANRRKFSGSRILARFEMSLPNENIFNLHYRLHVGCCVINARGGCFYFKGDISEDRLSKSFPEKNSVVIKELVLHSTLDNSYTTIPRLCVEFHRFRPTFDSSGLVLYFRNTSNAQLKQLNEVRKHYQVVDKHENWDNIKVHL
;
A
#
# COMPACT_ATOMS: atom_id res chain seq x y z
N MET A 1 27.01 -14.12 16.74
CA MET A 1 25.94 -13.83 17.72
C MET A 1 24.73 -13.29 16.95
N PRO A 2 23.52 -13.80 17.15
CA PRO A 2 22.35 -13.28 16.45
C PRO A 2 22.05 -11.88 16.96
N VAL A 3 22.01 -10.91 16.05
CA VAL A 3 21.67 -9.52 16.33
C VAL A 3 20.21 -9.48 16.77
N SER A 4 19.92 -8.87 17.93
CA SER A 4 18.54 -8.79 18.41
C SER A 4 17.70 -7.92 17.48
N ILE A 5 16.41 -8.22 17.36
CA ILE A 5 15.46 -7.46 16.53
C ILE A 5 15.49 -5.96 16.89
N GLU A 6 15.76 -5.63 18.16
CA GLU A 6 15.90 -4.26 18.68
C GLU A 6 17.14 -3.55 18.10
N GLN A 7 18.25 -4.25 17.91
CA GLN A 7 19.48 -3.72 17.30
C GLN A 7 19.33 -3.51 15.78
N MET A 8 18.50 -4.30 15.11
CA MET A 8 18.14 -4.09 13.69
C MET A 8 17.23 -2.86 13.49
N VAL A 9 16.37 -2.56 14.46
CA VAL A 9 15.49 -1.37 14.41
C VAL A 9 16.27 -0.07 14.64
N ALA A 10 17.34 -0.11 15.43
CA ALA A 10 18.19 1.05 15.73
C ALA A 10 18.96 1.60 14.50
N HIS A 11 19.21 0.78 13.48
CA HIS A 11 19.91 1.18 12.25
C HIS A 11 19.01 1.74 11.15
N ILE A 12 17.71 1.84 11.37
CA ILE A 12 16.82 2.56 10.46
C ILE A 12 16.92 4.04 10.83
N PRO A 13 17.57 4.91 10.02
CA PRO A 13 17.80 6.29 10.38
C PRO A 13 16.46 6.96 10.74
N ALA A 14 16.31 7.29 12.02
CA ALA A 14 15.11 7.86 12.63
C ALA A 14 14.60 9.12 11.92
N ASN A 15 15.47 9.74 11.10
CA ASN A 15 15.20 10.97 10.37
C ASN A 15 14.32 10.79 9.12
N ARG A 16 14.26 9.60 8.50
CA ARG A 16 13.41 9.39 7.30
C ARG A 16 11.92 9.21 7.65
N ARG A 17 11.58 8.77 8.87
CA ARG A 17 10.20 8.51 9.31
C ARG A 17 9.43 9.78 9.74
N LYS A 18 10.11 10.86 10.12
CA LYS A 18 9.45 12.14 10.49
C LYS A 18 8.73 12.82 9.33
N PHE A 19 9.12 12.54 8.09
CA PHE A 19 8.60 13.21 6.89
C PHE A 19 7.53 12.41 6.13
N SER A 20 7.21 11.18 6.54
CA SER A 20 6.18 10.38 5.84
C SER A 20 4.76 10.68 6.31
N GLY A 21 4.62 11.35 7.47
CA GLY A 21 3.34 11.64 8.14
C GLY A 21 2.60 10.39 8.62
N SER A 22 1.40 10.59 9.17
CA SER A 22 0.56 9.53 9.72
C SER A 22 0.18 8.50 8.66
N ARG A 23 0.08 7.24 9.09
CA ARG A 23 -0.42 6.14 8.29
C ARG A 23 -1.92 6.04 8.45
N ILE A 24 -2.60 5.64 7.40
CA ILE A 24 -4.05 5.45 7.39
C ILE A 24 -4.37 4.01 7.02
N LEU A 25 -5.49 3.52 7.53
CA LEU A 25 -6.09 2.25 7.12
C LEU A 25 -7.22 2.54 6.14
N ALA A 26 -7.21 1.83 5.01
CA ALA A 26 -8.23 1.95 3.97
C ALA A 26 -8.45 0.59 3.31
N ARG A 27 -9.66 0.33 2.85
CA ARG A 27 -9.88 -0.71 1.83
C ARG A 27 -9.43 -0.17 0.48
N PHE A 28 -8.91 -1.00 -0.40
CA PHE A 28 -8.40 -0.51 -1.68
C PHE A 28 -8.87 -1.31 -2.90
N GLU A 29 -8.88 -0.62 -4.03
CA GLU A 29 -8.96 -1.21 -5.35
C GLU A 29 -7.85 -0.62 -6.20
N MET A 30 -7.16 -1.46 -6.99
CA MET A 30 -6.13 -0.97 -7.90
C MET A 30 -6.37 -1.46 -9.33
N SER A 31 -6.26 -0.52 -10.26
CA SER A 31 -6.30 -0.81 -11.69
C SER A 31 -4.88 -0.86 -12.24
N LEU A 32 -4.44 -2.05 -12.64
CA LEU A 32 -3.11 -2.28 -13.21
C LEU A 32 -3.21 -2.36 -14.75
N PRO A 33 -2.16 -1.94 -15.48
CA PRO A 33 -2.09 -2.13 -16.92
C PRO A 33 -2.14 -3.63 -17.26
N ASN A 34 -2.94 -3.99 -18.26
CA ASN A 34 -3.03 -5.34 -18.80
C ASN A 34 -2.40 -5.37 -20.20
N GLU A 35 -1.76 -6.48 -20.55
CA GLU A 35 -1.23 -6.74 -21.90
C GLU A 35 -2.34 -7.10 -22.90
N ASN A 36 -3.56 -7.39 -22.41
CA ASN A 36 -4.69 -7.73 -23.26
C ASN A 36 -5.25 -6.52 -24.03
N ILE A 37 -5.22 -6.62 -25.35
CA ILE A 37 -5.67 -5.61 -26.32
C ILE A 37 -7.19 -5.31 -26.21
N PHE A 38 -7.98 -6.28 -25.74
CA PHE A 38 -9.44 -6.16 -25.57
C PHE A 38 -9.85 -5.76 -24.15
N ASN A 39 -8.93 -5.84 -23.19
CA ASN A 39 -9.16 -5.39 -21.83
C ASN A 39 -7.88 -4.79 -21.27
N LEU A 40 -7.69 -3.48 -21.52
CA LEU A 40 -6.47 -2.71 -21.23
C LEU A 40 -6.10 -2.64 -19.73
N HIS A 41 -6.96 -3.17 -18.87
CA HIS A 41 -6.83 -3.15 -17.41
C HIS A 41 -7.35 -4.44 -16.82
N TYR A 42 -6.77 -4.86 -15.70
CA TYR A 42 -7.49 -5.71 -14.76
C TYR A 42 -7.63 -4.94 -13.44
N ARG A 43 -8.84 -4.94 -12.89
CA ARG A 43 -9.09 -4.43 -11.55
C ARG A 43 -8.74 -5.53 -10.57
N LEU A 44 -7.75 -5.24 -9.73
CA LEU A 44 -7.43 -6.04 -8.58
C LEU A 44 -8.26 -5.50 -7.41
N HIS A 45 -9.40 -6.14 -7.13
CA HIS A 45 -10.27 -5.85 -5.98
C HIS A 45 -9.73 -6.59 -4.77
N VAL A 46 -9.14 -5.90 -3.80
CA VAL A 46 -8.51 -6.67 -2.72
C VAL A 46 -8.31 -5.89 -1.44
N GLY A 47 -8.91 -6.43 -0.38
CA GLY A 47 -8.46 -6.29 1.00
C GLY A 47 -8.26 -4.86 1.51
N CYS A 48 -7.20 -4.69 2.29
CA CYS A 48 -6.91 -3.51 3.09
C CYS A 48 -5.49 -3.05 2.86
N CYS A 49 -5.26 -1.75 2.98
CA CYS A 49 -3.94 -1.18 2.91
C CYS A 49 -3.68 -0.26 4.09
N VAL A 50 -2.42 -0.22 4.50
CA VAL A 50 -1.89 0.77 5.41
C VAL A 50 -0.92 1.65 4.63
N ILE A 51 -1.33 2.88 4.32
CA ILE A 51 -0.55 3.76 3.44
C ILE A 51 -0.27 5.12 4.09
N ASN A 52 0.69 5.85 3.52
CA ASN A 52 0.93 7.27 3.75
C ASN A 52 1.37 7.94 2.45
N ALA A 53 1.81 9.20 2.51
CA ALA A 53 2.20 9.97 1.34
C ALA A 53 3.36 9.37 0.51
N ARG A 54 4.11 8.40 1.04
CA ARG A 54 5.29 7.80 0.41
C ARG A 54 5.09 6.35 -0.04
N GLY A 55 3.97 5.73 0.28
CA GLY A 55 3.75 4.32 0.01
C GLY A 55 2.99 3.63 1.13
N GLY A 56 2.98 2.30 1.10
CA GLY A 56 2.32 1.52 2.13
C GLY A 56 2.38 0.02 1.91
N CYS A 57 1.69 -0.68 2.80
CA CYS A 57 1.48 -2.12 2.71
C CYS A 57 0.07 -2.38 2.19
N PHE A 58 -0.05 -3.19 1.16
CA PHE A 58 -1.32 -3.60 0.54
C PHE A 58 -1.53 -5.07 0.84
N TYR A 59 -2.56 -5.38 1.62
CA TYR A 59 -2.91 -6.73 2.06
C TYR A 59 -4.04 -7.26 1.19
N PHE A 60 -3.78 -8.39 0.55
CA PHE A 60 -4.73 -9.03 -0.35
C PHE A 60 -5.61 -10.01 0.42
N LYS A 61 -6.93 -9.99 0.16
CA LYS A 61 -7.86 -10.99 0.68
C LYS A 61 -7.62 -12.31 -0.06
N GLY A 62 -7.16 -13.33 0.65
CA GLY A 62 -6.87 -14.68 0.14
C GLY A 62 -5.44 -14.87 -0.36
N ASP A 63 -5.13 -16.10 -0.77
CA ASP A 63 -3.81 -16.49 -1.29
C ASP A 63 -3.61 -16.00 -2.72
N ILE A 64 -3.14 -14.76 -2.87
CA ILE A 64 -2.52 -14.36 -4.14
C ILE A 64 -1.12 -14.97 -4.20
N SER A 65 -0.90 -15.86 -5.17
CA SER A 65 0.41 -16.45 -5.42
C SER A 65 1.47 -15.38 -5.67
N GLU A 66 2.63 -15.52 -5.03
CA GLU A 66 3.79 -14.65 -5.20
C GLU A 66 4.18 -14.47 -6.68
N ASP A 67 4.06 -15.53 -7.50
CA ASP A 67 4.32 -15.51 -8.95
C ASP A 67 3.42 -14.52 -9.73
N ARG A 68 2.16 -14.34 -9.32
CA ARG A 68 1.26 -13.36 -9.94
C ARG A 68 1.63 -11.94 -9.54
N LEU A 69 2.06 -11.74 -8.29
CA LEU A 69 2.46 -10.43 -7.80
C LEU A 69 3.80 -10.00 -8.38
N SER A 70 4.77 -10.91 -8.50
CA SER A 70 6.08 -10.62 -9.09
C SER A 70 5.98 -10.23 -10.57
N LYS A 71 5.02 -10.83 -11.32
CA LYS A 71 4.69 -10.41 -12.69
C LYS A 71 4.08 -9.00 -12.74
N SER A 72 3.18 -8.71 -11.80
CA SER A 72 2.49 -7.41 -11.73
C SER A 72 3.39 -6.28 -11.21
N PHE A 73 4.34 -6.62 -10.35
CA PHE A 73 5.23 -5.73 -9.62
C PHE A 73 6.66 -6.28 -9.64
N PRO A 74 7.34 -6.25 -10.80
CA PRO A 74 8.69 -6.78 -10.91
C PRO A 74 9.67 -6.04 -9.99
N GLU A 75 10.55 -6.79 -9.34
CA GLU A 75 11.58 -6.24 -8.46
C GLU A 75 12.42 -5.17 -9.17
N LYS A 76 12.63 -4.04 -8.48
CA LYS A 76 13.44 -2.88 -8.94
C LYS A 76 12.86 -2.12 -10.13
N ASN A 77 11.65 -2.45 -10.59
CA ASN A 77 10.95 -1.72 -11.64
C ASN A 77 9.79 -0.91 -11.08
N SER A 78 9.66 0.31 -11.58
CA SER A 78 8.53 1.17 -11.28
C SER A 78 7.33 0.80 -12.16
N VAL A 79 6.20 0.51 -11.53
CA VAL A 79 4.92 0.22 -12.17
C VAL A 79 4.01 1.44 -12.03
N VAL A 80 3.18 1.70 -13.04
CA VAL A 80 2.15 2.75 -12.94
C VAL A 80 0.82 2.09 -12.62
N ILE A 81 0.34 2.32 -11.39
CA ILE A 81 -1.06 2.05 -11.03
C ILE A 81 -1.89 3.14 -11.72
N LYS A 82 -2.76 2.75 -12.65
CA LYS A 82 -3.54 3.75 -13.40
C LYS A 82 -4.58 4.43 -12.52
N GLU A 83 -5.11 3.69 -11.57
CA GLU A 83 -6.08 4.20 -10.60
C GLU A 83 -5.95 3.41 -9.29
N LEU A 84 -5.75 4.12 -8.19
CA LEU A 84 -5.85 3.60 -6.84
C LEU A 84 -7.08 4.21 -6.19
N VAL A 85 -8.08 3.39 -5.89
CA VAL A 85 -9.26 3.81 -5.14
C VAL A 85 -9.07 3.39 -3.69
N LEU A 86 -9.20 4.33 -2.78
CA LEU A 86 -9.19 4.10 -1.35
C LEU A 86 -10.62 4.27 -0.86
N HIS A 87 -11.10 3.30 -0.09
CA HIS A 87 -12.39 3.35 0.59
C HIS A 87 -12.12 3.50 2.07
N SER A 88 -12.81 4.47 2.68
CA SER A 88 -12.75 4.68 4.12
C SER A 88 -13.28 3.46 4.87
N THR A 89 -12.69 3.18 6.02
CA THR A 89 -13.21 2.17 6.96
C THR A 89 -14.17 2.78 7.99
N LEU A 90 -14.24 4.11 8.06
CA LEU A 90 -15.07 4.86 9.01
C LEU A 90 -16.42 5.26 8.41
N ASP A 91 -16.44 5.55 7.12
CA ASP A 91 -17.62 5.97 6.37
C ASP A 91 -17.62 5.35 4.96
N ASN A 92 -18.69 5.56 4.20
CA ASN A 92 -18.79 5.08 2.82
C ASN A 92 -18.11 6.02 1.80
N SER A 93 -17.20 6.89 2.26
CA SER A 93 -16.45 7.76 1.35
C SER A 93 -15.34 7.01 0.64
N TYR A 94 -14.95 7.52 -0.52
CA TYR A 94 -13.81 7.00 -1.27
C TYR A 94 -12.97 8.14 -1.83
N THR A 95 -11.71 7.85 -2.12
CA THR A 95 -10.78 8.77 -2.75
C THR A 95 -10.04 8.07 -3.86
N THR A 96 -10.07 8.67 -5.05
CA THR A 96 -9.41 8.15 -6.24
C THR A 96 -8.12 8.90 -6.50
N ILE A 97 -7.03 8.14 -6.59
CA ILE A 97 -5.68 8.62 -6.89
C ILE A 97 -5.28 8.08 -8.27
N PRO A 98 -5.34 8.91 -9.33
CA PRO A 98 -5.01 8.47 -10.68
C PRO A 98 -3.49 8.43 -10.89
N ARG A 99 -3.04 7.52 -11.77
CA ARG A 99 -1.68 7.44 -12.34
C ARG A 99 -0.56 7.51 -11.30
N LEU A 100 -0.62 6.64 -10.30
CA LEU A 100 0.37 6.56 -9.24
C LEU A 100 1.53 5.65 -9.66
N CYS A 101 2.73 6.22 -9.75
CA CYS A 101 3.94 5.44 -10.00
C CYS A 101 4.40 4.81 -8.68
N VAL A 102 4.60 3.50 -8.68
CA VAL A 102 4.95 2.71 -7.51
C VAL A 102 6.15 1.82 -7.80
N GLU A 103 6.95 1.55 -6.79
CA GLU A 103 8.08 0.63 -6.85
C GLU A 103 7.86 -0.48 -5.82
N PHE A 104 8.03 -1.72 -6.25
CA PHE A 104 8.00 -2.87 -5.36
C PHE A 104 9.21 -2.84 -4.42
N HIS A 105 8.94 -3.03 -3.13
CA HIS A 105 10.00 -3.13 -2.13
C HIS A 105 10.22 -4.56 -1.64
N ARG A 106 9.16 -5.21 -1.15
CA ARG A 106 9.21 -6.58 -0.64
C ARG A 106 7.81 -7.16 -0.46
N PHE A 107 7.74 -8.48 -0.45
CA PHE A 107 6.58 -9.19 0.08
C PHE A 107 6.52 -9.07 1.60
N ARG A 108 5.30 -9.08 2.11
CA ARG A 108 5.02 -9.09 3.54
C ARG A 108 4.06 -10.25 3.84
N PRO A 109 4.59 -11.46 4.10
CA PRO A 109 3.77 -12.59 4.46
C PRO A 109 3.13 -12.33 5.82
N THR A 110 1.88 -12.73 5.96
CA THR A 110 1.12 -12.68 7.22
C THR A 110 0.45 -14.02 7.43
N PHE A 111 -0.08 -14.29 8.63
CA PHE A 111 -0.52 -15.64 8.99
C PHE A 111 -1.58 -16.22 8.03
N ASP A 112 -2.47 -15.36 7.50
CA ASP A 112 -3.60 -15.76 6.65
C ASP A 112 -3.66 -14.97 5.32
N SER A 113 -2.67 -14.12 5.02
CA SER A 113 -2.72 -13.26 3.82
C SER A 113 -1.35 -12.87 3.28
N SER A 114 -1.31 -12.52 1.99
CA SER A 114 -0.13 -11.98 1.33
C SER A 114 -0.20 -10.45 1.29
N GLY A 115 0.84 -9.79 1.80
CA GLY A 115 1.02 -8.36 1.74
C GLY A 115 2.08 -7.92 0.72
N LEU A 116 1.90 -6.74 0.14
CA LEU A 116 2.83 -6.11 -0.78
C LEU A 116 3.27 -4.76 -0.25
N VAL A 117 4.57 -4.54 -0.13
CA VAL A 117 5.10 -3.22 0.25
C VAL A 117 5.45 -2.45 -1.02
N LEU A 118 4.77 -1.33 -1.23
CA LEU A 118 4.97 -0.43 -2.37
C LEU A 118 5.45 0.94 -1.92
N TYR A 119 6.42 1.50 -2.62
CA TYR A 119 6.82 2.91 -2.48
C TYR A 119 6.25 3.75 -3.60
N PHE A 120 5.69 4.89 -3.28
CA PHE A 120 5.22 5.85 -4.28
C PHE A 120 6.42 6.66 -4.79
N ARG A 121 6.55 6.72 -6.11
CA ARG A 121 7.60 7.44 -6.83
C ARG A 121 6.97 8.54 -7.67
N ASN A 122 7.70 9.64 -7.86
CA ASN A 122 7.29 10.76 -8.71
C ASN A 122 5.86 11.26 -8.43
N THR A 123 5.44 11.22 -7.16
CA THR A 123 4.10 11.66 -6.74
C THR A 123 3.95 13.16 -6.96
N SER A 124 3.00 13.55 -7.80
CA SER A 124 2.69 14.96 -8.08
C SER A 124 2.12 15.68 -6.86
N ASN A 125 2.20 17.01 -6.85
CA ASN A 125 1.62 17.83 -5.77
C ASN A 125 0.10 17.60 -5.61
N ALA A 126 -0.62 17.34 -6.71
CA ALA A 126 -2.04 17.01 -6.67
C ALA A 126 -2.29 15.67 -5.96
N GLN A 127 -1.53 14.63 -6.30
CA GLN A 127 -1.61 13.32 -5.64
C GLN A 127 -1.19 13.41 -4.17
N LEU A 128 -0.16 14.19 -3.83
CA LEU A 128 0.23 14.44 -2.44
C LEU A 128 -0.88 15.15 -1.66
N LYS A 129 -1.56 16.13 -2.28
CA LYS A 129 -2.71 16.79 -1.67
C LYS A 129 -3.83 15.80 -1.38
N GLN A 130 -4.19 14.96 -2.36
CA GLN A 130 -5.18 13.90 -2.18
C GLN A 130 -4.78 12.95 -1.05
N LEU A 131 -3.56 12.39 -1.07
CA LEU A 131 -3.04 11.50 -0.02
C LEU A 131 -3.04 12.15 1.38
N ASN A 132 -2.82 13.45 1.46
CA ASN A 132 -2.90 14.19 2.72
C ASN A 132 -4.35 14.48 3.16
N GLU A 133 -5.27 14.70 2.23
CA GLU A 133 -6.70 14.89 2.53
C GLU A 133 -7.35 13.62 3.06
N VAL A 134 -6.96 12.46 2.53
CA VAL A 134 -7.40 11.14 3.01
C VAL A 134 -7.14 10.98 4.52
N ARG A 135 -6.10 11.62 5.08
CA ARG A 135 -5.82 11.58 6.52
C ARG A 135 -6.91 12.18 7.41
N LYS A 136 -7.74 13.08 6.88
CA LYS A 136 -8.80 13.74 7.65
C LYS A 136 -10.03 12.87 7.85
N HIS A 137 -10.23 11.90 6.97
CA HIS A 137 -11.48 11.12 6.88
C HIS A 137 -11.29 9.62 7.12
N TYR A 138 -10.04 9.18 7.29
CA TYR A 138 -9.69 7.76 7.40
C TYR A 138 -9.10 7.48 8.78
N GLN A 139 -9.24 6.23 9.21
CA GLN A 139 -8.68 5.78 10.47
C GLN A 139 -7.15 5.90 10.43
N VAL A 140 -6.60 6.70 11.34
CA VAL A 140 -5.16 6.80 11.53
C VAL A 140 -4.68 5.61 12.34
N VAL A 141 -3.65 4.93 11.83
CA VAL A 141 -3.00 3.81 12.50
C VAL A 141 -1.64 4.28 13.02
N ASP A 142 -1.41 4.04 14.31
CA ASP A 142 -0.16 4.39 14.96
C ASP A 142 1.01 3.50 14.50
N LYS A 143 2.22 3.80 15.00
CA LYS A 143 3.50 3.18 14.57
C LYS A 143 3.49 1.64 14.50
N HIS A 144 2.58 0.99 15.21
CA HIS A 144 2.35 -0.45 15.14
C HIS A 144 1.09 -0.71 14.31
N GLU A 145 1.28 -1.37 13.17
CA GLU A 145 0.17 -1.95 12.43
C GLU A 145 -0.47 -3.03 13.30
N ASN A 146 -1.56 -2.69 13.99
CA ASN A 146 -2.29 -3.66 14.79
C ASN A 146 -3.03 -4.59 13.83
N TRP A 147 -2.58 -5.84 13.76
CA TRP A 147 -3.16 -6.85 12.87
C TRP A 147 -4.62 -7.11 13.22
N ASP A 148 -5.04 -7.01 14.48
CA ASP A 148 -6.44 -7.22 14.84
C ASP A 148 -7.36 -6.22 14.15
N ASN A 149 -6.92 -4.95 14.03
CA ASN A 149 -7.67 -3.92 13.30
C ASN A 149 -7.70 -4.19 11.80
N ILE A 150 -6.62 -4.72 11.23
CA ILE A 150 -6.55 -5.02 9.80
C ILE A 150 -7.42 -6.24 9.46
N LYS A 151 -7.44 -7.27 10.32
CA LYS A 151 -8.27 -8.48 10.14
C LYS A 151 -9.76 -8.15 10.05
N VAL A 152 -10.25 -7.21 10.85
CA VAL A 152 -11.67 -6.80 10.84
C VAL A 152 -12.11 -6.26 9.47
N HIS A 153 -11.18 -5.75 8.66
CA HIS A 153 -11.48 -5.13 7.39
C HIS A 153 -11.05 -5.95 6.15
N LEU A 154 -10.38 -7.09 6.34
CA LEU A 154 -10.02 -8.01 5.26
C LEU A 154 -11.15 -8.96 4.88
#